data_AF-A0AAJ0GUP4-F1
#
_entry.id   AF-A0AAJ0GUP4-F1
#
_cell.length_a   1.000
_cell.length_b   1.000
_cell.length_c   1.000
_cell.angle_alpha   90.00
_cell.angle_beta   90.00
_cell.angle_gamma   90.00
#
_symmetry.space_group_name_H-M   'P 1'
#
loop_
_entity.id
_entity.type
_entity.pdbx_description
1 polymer ?
#
loop_
_entity_poly.entity_id
_entity_poly.type
_entity_poly.pdbx_seq_one_letter_code
_entity_poly.pdbx_strand_id
1 'polypeptide(L)'
;MALLAASKTTPNVSLSHSQRSDVISVLHPLVNSALQFQQLIGSAAFHLFVRTYFAASILATTSLWASKSIAWRTFLASRILAAKSFALTKRLAWAGWDCKRSRRLRKRLEFELFVLLLGPGGNALLLMVFWPGWLMLALLGWGLWRVIS
;
A
#
# COMPACT_ATOMS: atom_id res chain seq x y z
N MET A 1 -5.04 75.51 -79.87
CA MET A 1 -5.00 74.04 -79.65
C MET A 1 -3.56 73.69 -79.27
N ALA A 2 -3.18 73.09 -78.15
CA ALA A 2 -3.81 72.58 -76.94
C ALA A 2 -2.75 72.79 -75.82
N LEU A 3 -3.03 73.51 -74.74
CA LEU A 3 -3.40 72.97 -73.41
C LEU A 3 -2.81 71.59 -73.07
N LEU A 4 -1.95 71.56 -72.04
CA LEU A 4 -2.01 70.75 -70.80
C LEU A 4 -0.58 70.57 -70.25
N ALA A 5 -0.26 71.25 -69.16
CA ALA A 5 -0.31 70.73 -67.78
C ALA A 5 0.94 69.89 -67.46
N ALA A 6 1.88 70.41 -66.67
CA ALA A 6 1.85 70.33 -65.20
C ALA A 6 1.66 68.89 -64.70
N SER A 7 2.69 68.29 -64.10
CA SER A 7 2.56 67.70 -62.76
C SER A 7 3.91 67.23 -62.20
N LYS A 8 4.06 67.45 -60.90
CA LYS A 8 5.17 67.10 -60.03
C LYS A 8 5.17 65.61 -59.67
N THR A 9 6.27 65.24 -58.99
CA THR A 9 6.41 64.23 -57.90
C THR A 9 6.61 62.75 -58.22
N THR A 10 7.83 62.29 -57.87
CA THR A 10 8.30 60.99 -57.35
C THR A 10 7.35 59.79 -57.35
N PRO A 11 7.87 58.61 -57.73
CA PRO A 11 7.66 57.42 -56.90
C PRO A 11 8.89 56.49 -56.87
N ASN A 12 9.60 56.42 -55.73
CA ASN A 12 10.59 55.37 -55.45
C ASN A 12 10.11 54.49 -54.29
N VAL A 13 8.95 53.85 -54.46
CA VAL A 13 8.31 52.97 -53.45
C VAL A 13 7.90 51.61 -54.05
N SER A 14 8.20 51.34 -55.32
CA SER A 14 7.76 50.11 -56.01
C SER A 14 8.72 48.93 -55.91
N LEU A 15 9.96 49.09 -55.45
CA LEU A 15 10.95 48.00 -55.42
C LEU A 15 10.85 47.09 -54.18
N SER A 16 10.40 47.58 -53.02
CA SER A 16 10.27 46.74 -51.81
C SER A 16 9.07 45.77 -51.85
N HIS A 17 8.03 46.07 -52.63
CA HIS A 17 6.82 45.23 -52.68
C HIS A 17 7.06 43.93 -53.46
N SER A 18 7.78 43.98 -54.59
CA SER A 18 8.12 42.81 -55.41
C SER A 18 9.13 41.89 -54.70
N GLN A 19 10.12 42.47 -54.02
CA GLN A 19 11.14 41.68 -53.31
C GLN A 19 10.55 40.99 -52.07
N ARG A 20 9.57 41.62 -51.40
CA ARG A 20 8.82 40.99 -50.30
C ARG A 20 7.91 39.87 -50.79
N SER A 21 7.28 40.01 -51.97
CA SER A 21 6.44 38.92 -52.52
C SER A 21 7.26 37.71 -52.95
N ASP A 22 8.49 37.90 -53.47
CA ASP A 22 9.38 36.78 -53.83
C ASP A 22 9.92 36.05 -52.61
N VAL A 23 10.27 36.76 -51.54
CA VAL A 23 10.70 36.10 -50.31
C VAL A 23 9.53 35.36 -49.66
N ILE A 24 8.31 35.92 -49.70
CA ILE A 24 7.11 35.24 -49.19
C ILE A 24 6.73 34.04 -50.06
N SER A 25 6.86 34.12 -51.39
CA SER A 25 6.53 33.03 -52.31
C SER A 25 7.52 31.86 -52.20
N VAL A 26 8.79 32.12 -51.86
CA VAL A 26 9.80 31.08 -51.59
C VAL A 26 9.71 30.54 -50.16
N LEU A 27 9.38 31.37 -49.16
CA LEU A 27 9.19 30.90 -47.77
C LEU A 27 7.94 30.03 -47.63
N HIS A 28 6.85 30.36 -48.32
CA HIS A 28 5.57 29.68 -48.19
C HIS A 28 5.66 28.15 -48.43
N PRO A 29 6.26 27.64 -49.52
CA PRO A 29 6.41 26.20 -49.72
C PRO A 29 7.34 25.57 -48.68
N LEU A 30 8.39 26.28 -48.25
CA LEU A 30 9.35 25.77 -47.26
C LEU A 30 8.71 25.63 -45.87
N VAL A 31 7.91 26.61 -45.47
CA VAL A 31 7.11 26.59 -44.23
C VAL A 31 6.02 25.51 -44.31
N ASN A 32 5.35 25.36 -45.45
CA ASN A 32 4.34 24.32 -45.63
C ASN A 32 4.94 22.91 -45.54
N SER A 33 6.11 22.68 -46.15
CA SER A 33 6.84 21.41 -46.01
C SER A 33 7.30 21.17 -44.57
N ALA A 34 7.83 22.19 -43.88
CA ALA A 34 8.21 22.08 -42.47
C ALA A 34 7.01 21.73 -41.57
N LEU A 35 5.85 22.34 -41.82
CA LEU A 35 4.61 22.03 -41.12
C LEU A 35 4.14 20.59 -41.38
N GLN A 36 4.25 20.09 -42.61
CA GLN A 36 3.93 18.70 -42.94
C GLN A 36 4.85 17.71 -42.20
N PHE A 37 6.16 17.99 -42.16
CA PHE A 37 7.09 17.17 -41.37
C PHE A 37 6.77 17.23 -39.87
N GLN A 38 6.44 18.41 -39.34
CA GLN A 38 6.05 18.56 -37.94
C GLN A 38 4.75 17.81 -37.62
N GLN A 39 3.78 17.76 -38.53
CA GLN A 39 2.55 16.98 -38.40
C GLN A 39 2.81 15.46 -38.48
N LEU A 40 3.71 15.02 -39.35
CA LEU A 40 4.11 13.61 -39.45
C LEU A 40 4.87 13.16 -38.21
N ILE A 41 5.83 13.95 -37.71
CA ILE A 41 6.52 13.70 -36.45
C ILE A 41 5.51 13.70 -35.29
N GLY A 42 4.59 14.66 -35.25
CA GLY A 42 3.58 14.78 -34.21
C GLY A 42 2.65 13.57 -34.15
N SER A 43 2.17 13.10 -35.30
CA SER A 43 1.29 11.92 -35.38
C SER A 43 2.02 10.62 -35.05
N ALA A 44 3.26 10.45 -35.52
CA ALA A 44 4.10 9.30 -35.17
C ALA A 44 4.45 9.27 -33.68
N ALA A 45 4.81 10.42 -33.10
CA ALA A 45 5.09 10.55 -31.68
C ALA A 45 3.84 10.26 -30.84
N PHE A 46 2.68 10.76 -31.25
CA PHE A 46 1.40 10.47 -30.59
C PHE A 46 1.08 8.96 -30.62
N HIS A 47 1.26 8.31 -31.77
CA HIS A 47 1.07 6.86 -31.90
C HIS A 47 2.02 6.06 -31.00
N LEU A 48 3.29 6.45 -30.93
CA LEU A 48 4.27 5.82 -30.03
C LEU A 48 3.91 6.03 -28.55
N PHE A 49 3.44 7.24 -28.20
CA PHE A 49 3.05 7.56 -26.83
C PHE A 49 1.82 6.76 -26.39
N VAL A 50 0.79 6.68 -27.24
CA VAL A 50 -0.40 5.86 -26.97
C VAL A 50 -0.03 4.39 -26.84
N ARG A 51 0.80 3.86 -27.75
CA ARG A 51 1.21 2.45 -27.72
C ARG A 51 2.02 2.09 -26.47
N THR A 52 2.98 2.94 -26.10
CA THR A 52 3.81 2.73 -24.90
C THR A 52 2.99 2.90 -23.62
N TYR A 53 2.06 3.86 -23.57
CA TYR A 53 1.12 4.01 -22.46
C TYR A 53 0.22 2.78 -22.30
N PHE A 54 -0.37 2.28 -23.39
CA PHE A 54 -1.17 1.05 -23.34
C PHE A 54 -0.33 -0.15 -22.89
N ALA A 55 0.87 -0.34 -23.45
CA ALA A 55 1.77 -1.42 -23.04
C ALA A 55 2.14 -1.32 -21.54
N ALA A 56 2.48 -0.12 -21.07
CA ALA A 56 2.78 0.14 -19.66
C ALA A 56 1.57 -0.14 -18.76
N SER A 57 0.37 0.26 -19.17
CA SER A 57 -0.86 0.00 -18.41
C SER A 57 -1.21 -1.49 -18.31
N ILE A 58 -0.96 -2.27 -19.39
CA ILE A 58 -1.14 -3.72 -19.41
C ILE A 58 -0.09 -4.39 -18.50
N LEU A 59 1.16 -3.95 -18.55
CA LEU A 59 2.22 -4.46 -17.66
C LEU A 59 1.93 -4.12 -16.18
N ALA A 60 1.46 -2.91 -15.90
CA ALA A 60 1.10 -2.49 -14.55
C ALA A 60 -0.10 -3.30 -14.01
N THR A 61 -1.13 -3.52 -14.83
CA THR A 61 -2.28 -4.33 -14.40
C THR A 61 -1.88 -5.78 -14.20
N THR A 62 -1.20 -6.41 -15.16
CA THR A 62 -0.76 -7.82 -15.06
C THR A 62 0.17 -8.05 -13.85
N SER A 63 1.09 -7.14 -13.56
CA SER A 63 1.94 -7.22 -12.37
C SER A 63 1.15 -7.08 -11.06
N LEU A 64 0.16 -6.21 -11.00
CA LEU A 64 -0.75 -6.10 -9.85
C LEU A 64 -1.58 -7.37 -9.64
N TRP A 65 -2.10 -7.96 -10.73
CA TRP A 65 -2.84 -9.23 -10.68
C TRP A 65 -1.94 -10.40 -10.24
N ALA A 66 -0.73 -10.48 -10.78
CA ALA A 66 0.26 -11.47 -10.38
C ALA A 66 0.62 -11.33 -8.89
N SER A 67 0.89 -10.11 -8.42
CA SER A 67 1.18 -9.83 -7.02
C SER A 67 0.02 -10.21 -6.09
N LYS A 68 -1.22 -9.84 -6.44
CA LYS A 68 -2.41 -10.26 -5.70
C LYS A 68 -2.59 -11.78 -5.65
N SER A 69 -2.32 -12.47 -6.76
CA SER A 69 -2.43 -13.94 -6.83
C SER A 69 -1.39 -14.64 -5.95
N ILE A 70 -0.16 -14.11 -5.91
CA ILE A 70 0.93 -14.61 -5.07
C ILE A 70 0.59 -14.35 -3.60
N ALA A 71 0.16 -13.14 -3.25
CA ALA A 71 -0.26 -12.80 -1.90
C ALA A 71 -1.38 -13.72 -1.40
N TRP A 72 -2.42 -13.96 -2.21
CA TRP A 72 -3.50 -14.88 -1.87
C TRP A 72 -3.01 -16.32 -1.66
N ARG A 73 -2.12 -16.82 -2.53
CA ARG A 73 -1.51 -18.15 -2.40
C ARG A 73 -0.67 -18.26 -1.12
N THR A 74 0.14 -17.25 -0.82
CA THR A 74 0.95 -17.24 0.41
C THR A 74 0.08 -17.18 1.67
N PHE A 75 -1.04 -16.45 1.63
CA PHE A 75 -2.00 -16.39 2.73
C PHE A 75 -2.72 -17.72 2.94
N LEU A 76 -3.16 -18.39 1.87
CA LEU A 76 -3.74 -19.73 1.97
C LEU A 76 -2.72 -20.75 2.48
N ALA A 77 -1.49 -20.71 1.97
CA ALA A 77 -0.42 -21.60 2.40
C ALA A 77 -0.09 -21.41 3.90
N SER A 78 0.01 -20.16 4.36
CA SER A 78 0.28 -19.85 5.77
C SER A 78 -0.86 -20.31 6.68
N ARG A 79 -2.12 -20.14 6.26
CA ARG A 79 -3.30 -20.67 6.97
C ARG A 79 -3.27 -22.18 7.10
N ILE A 80 -2.97 -22.90 6.01
CA ILE A 80 -2.87 -24.36 6.02
C ILE A 80 -1.72 -24.81 6.92
N LEU A 81 -0.56 -24.17 6.82
CA LEU A 81 0.61 -24.49 7.64
C LEU A 81 0.35 -24.23 9.13
N ALA A 82 -0.33 -23.12 9.46
CA ALA A 82 -0.75 -22.81 10.83
C ALA A 82 -1.75 -23.84 11.38
N ALA A 83 -2.73 -24.25 10.57
CA ALA A 83 -3.69 -25.28 10.98
C ALA A 83 -3.02 -26.65 11.19
N LYS A 84 -2.09 -27.03 10.30
CA LYS A 84 -1.34 -28.28 10.39
C LYS A 84 -0.39 -28.29 11.58
N SER A 85 0.35 -27.21 11.80
CA SER A 85 1.22 -27.07 12.97
C SER A 85 0.42 -27.12 14.26
N PHE A 86 -0.70 -26.42 14.36
CA PHE A 86 -1.57 -26.51 15.53
C PHE A 86 -2.13 -27.92 15.77
N ALA A 87 -2.54 -28.61 14.71
CA ALA A 87 -2.99 -30.00 14.82
C ALA A 87 -1.86 -30.95 15.25
N LEU A 88 -0.64 -30.76 14.75
CA LEU A 88 0.54 -31.52 15.15
C LEU A 88 0.91 -31.23 16.60
N THR A 89 0.97 -29.97 17.02
CA THR A 89 1.23 -29.57 18.41
C THR A 89 0.18 -30.16 19.34
N LYS A 90 -1.11 -30.12 18.97
CA LYS A 90 -2.17 -30.78 19.74
C LYS A 90 -1.93 -32.27 19.88
N ARG A 91 -1.60 -32.97 18.78
CA ARG A 91 -1.31 -34.42 18.81
C ARG A 91 -0.09 -34.73 19.66
N LEU A 92 0.98 -33.95 19.54
CA LEU A 92 2.20 -34.10 20.35
C LEU A 92 1.94 -33.81 21.82
N ALA A 93 1.17 -32.76 22.13
CA ALA A 93 0.74 -32.45 23.49
C ALA A 93 -0.11 -33.58 24.05
N TRP A 94 -1.07 -34.12 23.28
CA TRP A 94 -1.89 -35.25 23.71
C TRP A 94 -1.07 -36.54 23.90
N ALA A 95 -0.13 -36.82 23.01
CA ALA A 95 0.77 -37.97 23.12
C ALA A 95 1.70 -37.85 24.33
N GLY A 96 2.27 -36.66 24.56
CA GLY A 96 3.06 -36.35 25.76
C GLY A 96 2.22 -36.41 27.03
N TRP A 97 0.96 -36.01 26.95
CA TRP A 97 0.00 -36.06 28.03
C TRP A 97 -0.51 -37.47 28.36
N ASP A 98 -0.51 -38.40 27.39
CA ASP A 98 -0.90 -39.80 27.62
C ASP A 98 0.27 -40.70 28.04
N CYS A 99 1.50 -40.17 28.06
CA CYS A 99 2.67 -40.91 28.52
C CYS A 99 2.56 -41.33 30.00
N LYS A 100 3.12 -42.50 30.35
CA LYS A 100 3.17 -42.97 31.76
C LYS A 100 3.84 -41.96 32.70
N ARG A 101 4.76 -41.13 32.18
CA ARG A 101 5.46 -40.08 32.94
C ARG A 101 4.56 -38.89 33.29
N SER A 102 3.69 -38.44 32.38
CA SER A 102 2.72 -37.36 32.66
C SER A 102 1.66 -37.83 33.66
N ARG A 103 1.22 -39.09 33.60
CA ARG A 103 0.29 -39.67 34.59
C ARG A 103 0.90 -39.70 35.99
N ARG A 104 2.20 -40.01 36.12
CA ARG A 104 2.94 -39.94 37.39
C ARG A 104 3.10 -38.49 37.87
N LEU A 105 3.42 -37.57 36.97
CA LEU A 105 3.51 -36.14 37.28
C LEU A 105 2.16 -35.56 37.73
N ARG A 106 1.05 -35.96 37.11
CA ARG A 106 -0.31 -35.59 37.53
C ARG A 106 -0.61 -36.04 38.95
N LYS A 107 -0.41 -37.32 39.26
CA LYS A 107 -0.61 -37.84 40.61
C LYS A 107 0.30 -37.15 41.64
N ARG A 108 1.53 -36.81 41.24
CA ARG A 108 2.47 -36.07 42.09
C ARG A 108 2.04 -34.62 42.28
N LEU A 109 1.58 -33.94 41.25
CA LEU A 109 1.05 -32.57 41.32
C LEU A 109 -0.25 -32.51 42.11
N GLU A 110 -1.15 -33.48 41.93
CA GLU A 110 -2.37 -33.62 42.74
C GLU A 110 -1.98 -33.83 44.20
N PHE A 111 -1.05 -34.74 44.50
CA PHE A 111 -0.57 -34.96 45.85
C PHE A 111 0.11 -33.71 46.43
N GLU A 112 1.00 -33.05 45.68
CA GLU A 112 1.64 -31.80 46.09
C GLU A 112 0.62 -30.68 46.28
N LEU A 113 -0.44 -30.60 45.47
CA LEU A 113 -1.56 -29.67 45.67
C LEU A 113 -2.38 -30.00 46.90
N PHE A 114 -2.71 -31.27 47.14
CA PHE A 114 -3.42 -31.69 48.34
C PHE A 114 -2.57 -31.44 49.59
N VAL A 115 -1.27 -31.71 49.55
CA VAL A 115 -0.34 -31.38 50.65
C VAL A 115 -0.14 -29.88 50.77
N LEU A 116 -0.13 -29.13 49.67
CA LEU A 116 -0.03 -27.67 49.69
C LEU A 116 -1.32 -27.04 50.21
N LEU A 117 -2.51 -27.59 49.99
CA LEU A 117 -3.79 -27.04 50.47
C LEU A 117 -4.17 -27.55 51.87
N LEU A 118 -4.02 -28.86 52.15
CA LEU A 118 -4.38 -29.48 53.43
C LEU A 118 -3.21 -29.60 54.40
N GLY A 119 -1.97 -29.42 53.94
CA GLY A 119 -0.82 -29.40 54.82
C GLY A 119 -0.78 -28.16 55.70
N PRO A 120 0.11 -28.14 56.71
CA PRO A 120 0.18 -27.06 57.69
C PRO A 120 0.43 -25.67 57.06
N GLY A 121 1.09 -25.60 55.90
CA GLY A 121 1.28 -24.36 55.13
C GLY A 121 0.11 -23.97 54.21
N GLY A 122 -0.79 -24.91 53.90
CA GLY A 122 -1.95 -24.66 53.04
C GLY A 122 -3.06 -23.91 53.71
N ASN A 123 -3.27 -24.22 54.99
CA ASN A 123 -4.12 -23.41 55.83
C ASN A 123 -3.59 -21.98 55.90
N ALA A 124 -2.27 -21.77 55.97
CA ALA A 124 -1.66 -20.43 55.93
C ALA A 124 -1.84 -19.72 54.57
N LEU A 125 -1.73 -20.43 53.44
CA LEU A 125 -1.99 -19.86 52.10
C LEU A 125 -3.47 -19.51 51.91
N LEU A 126 -4.39 -20.40 52.29
CA LEU A 126 -5.83 -20.12 52.29
C LEU A 126 -6.15 -18.96 53.24
N LEU A 127 -5.57 -18.92 54.43
CA LEU A 127 -5.76 -17.83 55.38
C LEU A 127 -5.17 -16.52 54.86
N MET A 128 -4.07 -16.54 54.09
CA MET A 128 -3.45 -15.36 53.49
C MET A 128 -4.26 -14.83 52.30
N VAL A 129 -4.83 -15.70 51.48
CA VAL A 129 -5.68 -15.33 50.32
C VAL A 129 -7.08 -14.91 50.77
N PHE A 130 -7.70 -15.67 51.68
CA PHE A 130 -8.98 -15.33 52.30
C PHE A 130 -8.81 -14.46 53.55
N TRP A 131 -7.64 -13.84 53.72
CA TRP A 131 -7.41 -12.93 54.84
C TRP A 131 -8.42 -11.77 54.72
N PRO A 132 -9.23 -11.49 55.76
CA PRO A 132 -10.26 -10.45 55.69
C PRO A 132 -9.70 -9.05 55.41
N GLY A 133 -8.40 -8.86 55.60
CA GLY A 133 -7.66 -7.65 55.22
C GLY A 133 -7.68 -7.34 53.72
N TRP A 134 -7.79 -8.32 52.81
CA TRP A 134 -7.96 -8.02 51.38
C TRP A 134 -9.32 -7.40 51.08
N LEU A 135 -10.37 -7.88 51.76
CA LEU A 135 -11.71 -7.28 51.66
C LEU A 135 -11.71 -5.86 52.23
N MET A 136 -11.00 -5.62 53.34
CA MET A 136 -10.82 -4.26 53.89
C MET A 136 -10.04 -3.35 52.94
N LEU A 137 -8.94 -3.81 52.34
CA LEU A 137 -8.18 -3.04 51.34
C LEU A 137 -9.01 -2.75 50.08
N ALA A 138 -9.79 -3.71 49.60
CA ALA A 138 -10.69 -3.53 48.46
C ALA A 138 -11.81 -2.53 48.78
N LEU A 139 -12.40 -2.58 49.97
CA LEU A 139 -13.39 -1.61 50.45
C LEU A 139 -12.79 -0.22 50.61
N LEU A 140 -11.58 -0.11 51.16
CA LEU A 140 -10.89 1.18 51.32
C LEU A 140 -10.55 1.79 49.97
N GLY A 141 -10.01 0.99 49.04
CA GLY A 141 -9.71 1.41 47.68
C GLY A 141 -10.97 1.82 46.92
N TRP A 142 -12.06 1.06 47.06
CA TRP A 142 -13.35 1.44 46.47
C TRP A 142 -13.91 2.72 47.08
N GLY A 143 -13.81 2.90 48.40
CA GLY A 143 -14.21 4.12 49.09
C GLY A 143 -13.42 5.34 48.63
N LEU A 144 -12.09 5.24 48.57
CA LEU A 144 -11.24 6.31 48.04
C LEU A 144 -11.56 6.62 46.57
N TRP A 145 -11.77 5.59 45.74
CA TRP A 145 -12.14 5.76 44.34
C TRP A 145 -13.47 6.51 44.18
N ARG A 146 -14.46 6.22 45.04
CA ARG A 146 -15.77 6.90 45.06
C ARG A 146 -15.71 8.35 45.56
N VAL A 147 -14.68 8.71 46.32
CA VAL A 147 -14.50 10.07 46.85
C VAL A 147 -13.69 10.94 45.88
N ILE A 148 -12.80 10.33 45.11
CA ILE A 148 -11.96 11.00 44.11
C ILE A 148 -12.69 11.17 42.76
N SER A 149 -13.65 10.29 42.44
CA SER A 149 -14.47 10.34 41.23
C SER A 149 -15.80 11.05 41.45
#